data_AF-D9S2W9-F1
#
_entry.id   AF-D9S2W9-F1
#
_cell.length_a   1.000
_cell.length_b   1.000
_cell.length_c   1.000
_cell.angle_alpha   90.00
_cell.angle_beta   90.00
_cell.angle_gamma   90.00
#
_symmetry.space_group_name_H-M   'P 1'
#
loop_
_entity.id
_entity.type
_entity.pdbx_description
1 polymer ?
#
loop_
_entity_poly.entity_id
_entity_poly.type
_entity_poly.pdbx_seq_one_letter_code
_entity_poly.pdbx_strand_id
1 'polypeptide(L)' 'MPMLKLDEKIIFRVISGETKVLQWLEENFDLSQFKVEDFPLFPAGKRIIDKNGEEMVVFWDFLYDRIEYFFQKINQ' A
#
# COMPACT_ATOMS: atom_id res chain seq x y z
N MET A 1 3.12 -20.38 16.22
CA MET A 1 3.26 -19.78 14.87
C MET A 1 4.72 -19.36 14.71
N PRO A 2 5.49 -19.91 13.77
CA PRO A 2 6.83 -19.40 13.53
C PRO A 2 6.70 -18.04 12.84
N MET A 3 7.22 -17.00 13.48
CA MET A 3 7.40 -15.69 12.88
C MET A 3 8.40 -15.86 11.73
N LEU A 4 7.99 -15.54 10.51
CA LEU A 4 8.87 -15.55 9.34
C LEU A 4 10.10 -14.69 9.66
N LYS A 5 11.29 -15.28 9.65
CA LYS A 5 12.53 -14.50 9.70
C LYS A 5 12.58 -13.69 8.42
N LEU A 6 12.51 -12.36 8.54
CA LEU A 6 12.66 -11.48 7.38
C LEU A 6 14.03 -11.73 6.77
N ASP A 7 14.05 -12.14 5.49
CA ASP A 7 15.27 -12.21 4.72
C ASP A 7 15.68 -10.79 4.27
N GLU A 8 16.99 -10.56 4.06
CA GLU A 8 17.51 -9.25 3.67
C GLU A 8 16.95 -8.75 2.33
N LYS A 9 16.56 -9.68 1.42
CA LYS A 9 15.96 -9.35 0.12
C LYS A 9 14.52 -8.86 0.26
N ILE A 10 13.77 -9.40 1.22
CA ILE A 10 12.41 -9.01 1.60
C ILE A 10 12.47 -7.62 2.22
N ILE A 11 13.42 -7.36 3.12
CA ILE A 11 13.60 -6.02 3.72
C ILE A 11 13.82 -4.97 2.62
N PHE A 12 14.74 -5.24 1.68
CA PHE A 12 15.00 -4.33 0.57
C PHE A 12 13.75 -4.11 -0.31
N ARG A 13 13.00 -5.16 -0.62
CA ARG A 13 11.75 -5.08 -1.40
C ARG A 13 10.66 -4.29 -0.69
N VAL A 14 10.55 -4.43 0.63
CA VAL A 14 9.56 -3.68 1.44
C VAL A 14 9.90 -2.19 1.43
N ILE A 15 11.14 -1.82 1.74
CA ILE A 15 11.56 -0.41 1.78
C ILE A 15 11.39 0.24 0.40
N SER A 16 11.86 -0.42 -0.65
CA SER A 16 11.72 0.10 -2.02
C SER A 16 10.26 0.19 -2.48
N GLY A 17 9.43 -0.79 -2.12
CA GLY A 17 8.01 -0.79 -2.41
C GLY A 17 7.27 0.36 -1.72
N GLU A 18 7.60 0.64 -0.45
CA GLU A 18 6.92 1.67 0.32
C GLU A 18 7.21 3.07 -0.26
N THR A 19 8.46 3.32 -0.65
CA THR A 19 8.82 4.56 -1.34
C THR A 19 8.05 4.72 -2.65
N LYS A 20 7.94 3.67 -3.47
CA LYS A 20 7.20 3.72 -4.74
C LYS A 20 5.71 4.00 -4.53
N VAL A 21 5.10 3.36 -3.53
CA VAL A 21 3.67 3.54 -3.21
C VAL A 21 3.41 4.96 -2.71
N LEU A 22 4.22 5.46 -1.76
CA LEU A 22 4.06 6.81 -1.22
C LEU A 22 4.29 7.88 -2.30
N GLN A 23 5.32 7.73 -3.14
CA GLN A 23 5.56 8.64 -4.25
C GLN A 23 4.37 8.68 -5.22
N TRP A 24 3.86 7.51 -5.63
CA TRP A 24 2.71 7.47 -6.54
C TRP A 24 1.47 8.10 -5.89
N LEU A 25 1.25 7.87 -4.60
CA LEU A 25 0.16 8.50 -3.85
C LEU A 25 0.27 10.03 -3.84
N GLU A 26 1.46 10.58 -3.55
CA GLU A 26 1.72 12.03 -3.56
C GLU A 26 1.56 12.66 -4.96
N GLU A 27 1.90 11.92 -6.02
CA GLU A 27 1.77 12.40 -7.41
C GLU A 27 0.31 12.37 -7.92
N ASN A 28 -0.53 11.49 -7.40
CA ASN A 28 -1.88 11.24 -7.92
C ASN A 28 -3.01 11.77 -7.03
N PHE A 29 -2.74 12.03 -5.75
CA PHE A 29 -3.76 12.44 -4.78
C PHE A 29 -3.31 13.63 -3.93
N ASP A 30 -4.26 14.49 -3.59
CA ASP A 30 -4.10 15.42 -2.47
C ASP A 30 -4.30 14.65 -1.16
N LEU A 31 -3.21 14.13 -0.60
CA LEU A 31 -3.22 13.30 0.61
C LEU A 31 -3.77 14.01 1.85
N SER A 32 -3.92 15.34 1.83
CA SER A 32 -4.59 16.07 2.93
C SER A 32 -6.07 15.67 3.09
N GLN A 33 -6.67 15.12 2.04
CA GLN A 33 -8.07 14.72 2.00
C GLN A 33 -8.30 13.25 2.40
N PHE A 34 -7.23 12.50 2.70
CA PHE A 34 -7.30 11.07 2.94
C PHE A 34 -6.63 10.68 4.26
N LYS A 35 -7.16 9.65 4.91
CA LYS A 35 -6.45 8.91 5.94
C LYS A 35 -5.62 7.81 5.27
N VAL A 36 -4.31 7.82 5.48
CA VAL A 36 -3.40 6.80 4.93
C VAL A 36 -2.93 5.90 6.07
N GLU A 37 -3.12 4.59 5.93
CA GLU A 37 -2.77 3.56 6.91
C GLU A 37 -1.94 2.45 6.25
N ASP A 38 -1.11 1.77 7.04
CA ASP A 38 -0.45 0.55 6.59
C ASP A 38 -1.48 -0.55 6.35
N PHE A 39 -1.27 -1.34 5.29
CA PHE A 39 -2.11 -2.48 4.97
C PHE A 39 -1.29 -3.79 5.02
N PRO A 40 -1.21 -4.46 6.20
CA PRO A 40 -0.23 -5.52 6.47
C PRO A 40 -0.32 -6.76 5.56
N LEU A 41 -1.43 -6.96 4.86
CA LEU A 41 -1.62 -8.08 3.93
C LEU A 41 -0.81 -7.93 2.64
N PHE A 42 -0.48 -6.70 2.25
CA PHE A 42 0.42 -6.43 1.12
C PHE A 42 1.69 -5.78 1.67
N PRO A 43 2.88 -6.39 1.47
CA PRO A 43 4.14 -5.74 1.80
C PRO A 43 4.20 -4.34 1.17
N ALA A 44 4.50 -3.32 1.96
CA ALA A 44 4.47 -1.91 1.55
C ALA A 44 3.11 -1.38 1.05
N GLY A 45 2.03 -2.12 1.25
CA GLY A 45 0.68 -1.69 0.89
C GLY A 45 0.19 -0.57 1.80
N LYS A 46 -0.49 0.41 1.20
CA LYS A 46 -1.17 1.48 1.90
C LYS A 46 -2.67 1.39 1.64
N ARG A 47 -3.46 1.54 2.69
CA ARG A 47 -4.91 1.76 2.62
C ARG A 47 -5.15 3.25 2.72
N ILE A 48 -5.83 3.83 1.75
CA ILE A 48 -6.28 5.22 1.80
C ILE A 48 -7.80 5.25 1.92
N ILE A 49 -8.30 6.13 2.79
CA ILE A 49 -9.71 6.26 3.13
C ILE A 49 -10.11 7.71 2.94
N ASP A 50 -11.14 7.96 2.15
CA ASP A 50 -11.66 9.30 1.91
C ASP A 50 -12.61 9.77 3.04
N LYS A 51 -13.09 11.01 2.95
CA LYS A 51 -14.05 11.59 3.91
C LYS A 51 -15.42 10.90 3.94
N ASN A 52 -15.78 10.16 2.89
CA ASN A 52 -17.04 9.42 2.78
C ASN A 52 -16.90 7.99 3.30
N GLY A 53 -15.69 7.56 3.68
CA GLY A 53 -15.37 6.20 4.10
C GLY A 53 -15.13 5.24 2.94
N GLU A 54 -14.96 5.73 1.72
CA GLU A 54 -14.54 4.91 0.59
C GLU A 54 -13.05 4.59 0.70
N GLU A 55 -12.71 3.34 0.39
CA GLU A 55 -11.37 2.81 0.65
C GLU A 55 -10.72 2.28 -0.61
N MET A 56 -9.44 2.61 -0.78
CA MET A 56 -8.59 2.07 -1.81
C MET A 56 -7.32 1.49 -1.18
N VAL A 57 -6.93 0.30 -1.63
CA VAL A 57 -5.62 -0.28 -1.28
C VAL A 57 -4.70 -0.07 -2.47
N VAL A 58 -3.50 0.43 -2.20
CA VAL A 58 -2.44 0.69 -3.17
C VAL A 58 -1.20 -0.09 -2.75
N PHE A 59 -0.55 -0.78 -3.68
CA PHE A 59 0.66 -1.55 -3.41
C PHE A 59 1.55 -1.61 -4.65
N TRP A 60 2.83 -1.94 -4.44
CA TRP A 60 3.77 -2.20 -5.52
C TRP A 60 3.79 -3.68 -5.88
N ASP A 61 3.43 -4.00 -7.12
CA ASP A 61 3.60 -5.32 -7.71
C ASP A 61 5.06 -5.47 -8.17
N PHE A 62 5.88 -6.09 -7.32
CA PHE A 62 7.30 -6.30 -7.59
C PHE A 62 7.58 -7.31 -8.73
N LEU A 63 6.61 -8.14 -9.11
CA LEU A 63 6.79 -9.10 -10.20
C LEU A 63 6.76 -8.40 -11.57
N TYR A 64 5.91 -7.38 -11.69
CA TYR A 64 5.73 -6.61 -12.93
C TYR A 64 6.26 -5.18 -12.83
N ASP A 65 6.89 -4.81 -11.71
CA ASP A 65 7.42 -3.49 -11.38
C ASP A 65 6.42 -2.34 -11.66
N ARG A 66 5.21 -2.44 -11.10
CA ARG A 66 4.16 -1.43 -11.28
C ARG A 66 3.34 -1.19 -10.02
N ILE A 67 2.70 -0.02 -9.94
CA ILE A 67 1.71 0.26 -8.90
C ILE A 67 0.38 -0.36 -9.31
N GLU A 68 -0.21 -1.11 -8.40
CA GLU A 68 -1.55 -1.66 -8.51
C GLU A 68 -2.42 -1.11 -7.40
N TYR A 69 -3.71 -0.99 -7.68
CA TYR A 69 -4.69 -0.56 -6.70
C TYR A 69 -6.05 -1.20 -6.94
N PHE A 70 -6.84 -1.32 -5.87
CA PHE A 70 -8.22 -1.74 -5.96
C PHE A 70 -9.05 -1.08 -4.87
N PHE A 71 -10.32 -0.84 -5.18
CA PHE A 71 -11.29 -0.36 -4.22
C PHE A 71 -11.79 -1.53 -3.37
N GLN A 72 -11.76 -1.38 -2.05
CA GLN A 72 -12.44 -2.34 -1.20
C GLN A 72 -13.93 -2.04 -1.19
N LYS A 73 -14.73 -3.00 -1.68
CA LYS A 73 -16.16 -2.99 -1.38
C LYS A 73 -16.32 -3.39 0.07
N ILE A 74 -16.68 -2.43 0.92
CA ILE A 74 -17.28 -2.75 2.20
C ILE A 74 -18.63 -3.39 1.86
N ASN A 75 -18.79 -4.68 2.13
CA ASN A 75 -20.09 -5.33 2.08
C ASN A 75 -20.99 -4.60 3.10
N GLN A 76 -21.85 -3.71 2.61
CA GLN A 76 -22.94 -3.11 3.38
C GLN A 76 -24.03 -4.15 3.64
#